data_AF-A0A919DMN9-F1
#
_entry.id   AF-A0A919DMN9-F1
#
_cell.length_a   1.000
_cell.length_b   1.000
_cell.length_c   1.000
_cell.angle_alpha   90.00
_cell.angle_beta   90.00
_cell.angle_gamma   90.00
#
_symmetry.space_group_name_H-M   'P 1'
#
loop_
_entity.id
_entity.type
_entity.pdbx_description
1 polymer ?
#
loop_
_entity_poly.entity_id
_entity_poly.type
_entity_poly.pdbx_seq_one_letter_code
_entity_poly.pdbx_strand_id
1 'polypeptide(L)' 'MEFTTEPFDLDEPPAHALVARGVMEAAELDAVDVGPFGNTVEGGADAVLTAVDALLRETLESGATRISLQVNVIGEGGE' A
#
# COMPACT_ATOMS: atom_id res chain seq x y z
N MET A 1 1.70 -7.94 0.94
CA MET A 1 1.34 -7.14 -0.24
C MET A 1 2.39 -6.06 -0.40
N GLU A 2 2.84 -5.85 -1.62
CA GLU A 2 3.83 -4.83 -1.96
C GLU A 2 3.22 -3.88 -2.97
N PHE A 3 3.45 -2.57 -2.84
CA PHE A 3 2.90 -1.61 -3.80
C PHE A 3 3.72 -0.33 -3.97
N THR A 4 3.50 0.33 -5.11
CA THR A 4 3.98 1.67 -5.44
C THR A 4 2.89 2.49 -6.13
N THR A 5 2.98 3.81 -5.97
CA THR A 5 2.05 4.80 -6.55
C THR A 5 2.85 5.87 -7.26
N GLU A 6 2.50 6.22 -8.49
CA GLU A 6 3.18 7.21 -9.32
C GLU A 6 2.24 8.38 -9.66
N PRO A 7 2.75 9.59 -9.98
CA PRO A 7 4.15 9.90 -10.28
C PRO A 7 5.01 10.24 -9.06
N PHE A 8 6.27 9.82 -9.10
CA PHE A 8 7.33 10.31 -8.19
C PHE A 8 8.21 11.31 -8.94
N ASP A 9 8.06 12.59 -8.64
CA ASP A 9 8.90 13.68 -9.14
C ASP A 9 8.90 14.80 -8.10
N LEU A 10 9.53 14.61 -6.93
CA LEU A 10 9.52 15.68 -5.93
C LEU A 10 10.67 15.62 -4.91
N ASP A 11 11.00 16.82 -4.42
CA ASP A 11 11.74 17.15 -3.20
C ASP A 11 10.91 16.89 -1.90
N GLU A 12 9.58 16.76 -2.01
CA GLU A 12 8.61 16.49 -0.93
C GLU A 12 7.67 15.31 -1.29
N PRO A 13 7.07 14.59 -0.33
CA PRO A 13 6.18 13.47 -0.66
C PRO A 13 4.90 13.91 -1.40
N PRO A 14 4.49 13.25 -2.50
CA PRO A 14 3.26 13.59 -3.21
C PRO A 14 2.00 13.23 -2.42
N ALA A 15 0.89 13.93 -2.67
CA ALA A 15 -0.36 13.76 -1.94
C ALA A 15 -0.87 12.31 -1.93
N HIS A 16 -0.82 11.63 -3.08
CA HIS A 16 -1.24 10.23 -3.17
C HIS A 16 -0.37 9.29 -2.32
N ALA A 17 0.92 9.60 -2.11
CA ALA A 17 1.79 8.79 -1.25
C ALA A 17 1.48 9.00 0.24
N LEU A 18 1.12 10.23 0.63
CA LEU A 18 0.65 10.52 1.99
C LEU A 18 -0.67 9.82 2.30
N VAL A 19 -1.60 9.81 1.34
CA VAL A 19 -2.87 9.08 1.46
C VAL A 19 -2.63 7.58 1.53
N ALA A 20 -1.79 7.02 0.65
CA ALA A 20 -1.43 5.60 0.70
C ALA A 20 -0.90 5.21 2.08
N ARG A 21 -0.01 6.03 2.65
CA ARG A 21 0.50 5.83 4.01
C ARG A 21 -0.61 5.88 5.06
N GLY A 22 -1.52 6.86 4.97
CA GLY A 22 -2.66 6.96 5.88
C GLY A 22 -3.59 5.73 5.84
N VAL A 23 -3.85 5.19 4.65
CA VAL A 23 -4.63 3.94 4.49
C VAL A 23 -3.94 2.77 5.20
N MET A 24 -2.63 2.61 5.02
CA MET A 24 -1.88 1.52 5.67
C MET A 24 -1.81 1.70 7.20
N GLU A 25 -1.63 2.93 7.69
CA GLU A 25 -1.61 3.22 9.13
C GLU A 25 -2.98 3.03 9.81
N ALA A 26 -4.08 3.23 9.07
CA ALA A 26 -5.44 3.04 9.57
C ALA A 26 -5.92 1.58 9.52
N ALA A 27 -5.27 0.74 8.70
CA ALA A 27 -5.65 -0.65 8.55
C ALA A 27 -5.14 -1.51 9.72
N GLU A 28 -5.95 -2.48 10.14
CA GLU A 28 -5.59 -3.46 11.18
C GLU A 28 -4.65 -4.53 10.60
N LEU A 29 -3.45 -4.12 10.20
CA LEU A 29 -2.40 -4.94 9.58
C LEU A 29 -1.37 -5.38 10.61
N ASP A 30 -0.78 -6.55 10.39
CA ASP A 30 0.20 -7.15 11.28
C ASP A 30 1.59 -6.50 11.14
N ALA A 31 1.95 -6.10 9.92
CA ALA A 31 3.19 -5.39 9.63
C ALA A 31 3.00 -4.36 8.52
N VAL A 32 3.66 -3.20 8.66
CA VAL A 32 3.67 -2.12 7.68
C VAL A 32 5.09 -1.57 7.59
N ASP A 33 5.69 -1.63 6.41
CA ASP A 33 6.97 -1.02 6.07
C ASP A 33 6.77 -0.09 4.86
N VAL A 34 6.96 1.21 5.08
CA VAL A 34 6.72 2.27 4.09
C VAL A 34 8.05 2.96 3.83
N GLY A 35 8.60 2.75 2.63
CA GLY A 35 9.92 3.24 2.25
C GLY A 35 9.96 3.89 0.85
N PRO A 36 11.05 4.59 0.53
CA PRO A 36 11.20 5.29 -0.75
C PRO A 36 11.29 4.35 -1.96
N PHE A 37 11.56 3.06 -1.76
CA PHE A 37 11.73 2.06 -2.82
C PHE A 37 10.54 1.11 -2.95
N GLY A 38 9.51 1.27 -2.13
CA GLY A 38 8.36 0.37 -2.08
C GLY A 38 7.71 0.37 -0.71
N ASN A 39 6.45 -0.06 -0.68
CA ASN A 39 5.68 -0.24 0.53
C ASN A 39 5.31 -1.71 0.64
N THR A 40 5.54 -2.30 1.81
CA THR A 40 5.21 -3.69 2.12
C THR A 40 4.27 -3.72 3.30
N VAL A 41 3.22 -4.51 3.20
CA VAL A 41 2.31 -4.77 4.31
C VAL A 41 1.98 -6.25 4.43
N GLU A 42 1.79 -6.71 5.65
CA GLU A 42 1.37 -8.08 5.96
C GLU A 42 0.19 -8.04 6.91
N GLY A 43 -0.70 -9.02 6.79
CA GLY A 43 -1.94 -9.05 7.56
C GLY A 43 -2.84 -10.21 7.15
N GLY A 44 -3.92 -10.39 7.91
CA GLY A 44 -5.01 -11.28 7.54
C GLY A 44 -5.60 -10.93 6.16
N ALA A 45 -6.04 -11.95 5.43
CA ALA A 45 -6.49 -11.81 4.04
C ALA A 45 -7.57 -10.72 3.86
N ASP A 46 -8.59 -10.70 4.71
CA ASP A 46 -9.67 -9.72 4.64
C ASP A 46 -9.18 -8.29 4.91
N ALA A 47 -8.28 -8.11 5.89
CA ALA A 47 -7.69 -6.82 6.21
C ALA A 47 -6.82 -6.31 5.05
N VAL A 48 -5.99 -7.17 4.46
CA VAL A 48 -5.16 -6.83 3.29
C VAL A 48 -6.04 -6.48 2.09
N LEU A 49 -7.08 -7.25 1.78
CA LEU A 49 -7.95 -6.97 0.64
C LEU A 49 -8.77 -5.69 0.84
N THR A 50 -9.18 -5.39 2.08
CA THR A 50 -9.82 -4.10 2.43
C THR A 50 -8.85 -2.94 2.21
N ALA A 51 -7.59 -3.09 2.64
CA ALA A 51 -6.55 -2.09 2.42
C ALA A 51 -6.24 -1.90 0.91
N VAL A 52 -6.28 -2.97 0.10
CA VAL A 52 -6.14 -2.88 -1.37
C VAL A 52 -7.24 -2.00 -1.97
N ASP A 53 -8.51 -2.24 -1.62
CA ASP A 53 -9.63 -1.46 -2.18
C ASP A 53 -9.52 0.03 -1.83
N ALA A 54 -9.27 0.34 -0.55
CA ALA A 54 -9.07 1.71 -0.08
C ALA A 54 -7.86 2.39 -0.76
N LEU A 55 -6.72 1.70 -0.81
CA LEU A 55 -5.50 2.19 -1.46
C LEU A 55 -5.77 2.56 -2.92
N LEU A 56 -6.39 1.67 -3.69
CA LEU A 56 -6.65 1.91 -5.10
C LEU A 56 -7.56 3.12 -5.33
N ARG A 57 -8.65 3.25 -4.56
CA ARG A 57 -9.62 4.33 -4.73
C ARG A 57 -9.03 5.68 -4.31
N GLU A 58 -8.56 5.76 -3.07
CA GLU A 58 -8.18 7.03 -2.45
C GLU A 58 -6.92 7.62 -3.08
N THR A 59 -5.97 6.79 -3.50
CA THR A 59 -4.75 7.30 -4.15
C THR A 59 -5.01 7.80 -5.56
N LEU A 60 -5.89 7.14 -6.34
CA LEU A 60 -6.33 7.65 -7.65
C LEU A 60 -7.06 8.99 -7.51
N GLU A 61 -7.97 9.11 -6.53
CA GLU A 61 -8.65 10.37 -6.22
C GLU A 61 -7.67 11.48 -5.79
N SER A 62 -6.56 11.09 -5.17
CA SER A 62 -5.48 11.98 -4.72
C SER A 62 -4.41 12.26 -5.78
N GLY A 63 -4.65 11.85 -7.02
CA GLY A 63 -3.80 12.20 -8.17
C GLY A 63 -2.71 11.18 -8.50
N ALA A 64 -2.76 9.96 -7.96
CA ALA A 64 -1.97 8.87 -8.52
C ALA A 64 -2.46 8.61 -9.96
N THR A 65 -1.52 8.54 -10.90
CA THR A 65 -1.82 8.20 -12.30
C THR A 65 -1.51 6.76 -12.63
N ARG A 66 -0.76 6.08 -11.75
CA ARG A 66 -0.44 4.67 -11.88
C ARG A 66 -0.20 4.06 -10.51
N ILE A 67 -0.69 2.84 -10.33
CA ILE A 67 -0.48 2.03 -9.13
C ILE A 67 0.01 0.67 -9.58
N SER A 68 1.11 0.19 -9.00
CA SER A 68 1.59 -1.17 -9.20
C SER A 68 1.53 -1.88 -7.86
N LEU A 69 0.96 -3.10 -7.83
CA LEU A 69 0.88 -3.88 -6.60
C LEU A 69 1.08 -5.36 -6.87
N GLN A 70 1.55 -6.07 -5.85
CA GLN A 70 1.64 -7.52 -5.79
C GLN A 70 1.05 -8.01 -4.48
N VAL A 71 0.22 -9.04 -4.56
CA VAL A 71 -0.33 -9.73 -3.39
C VAL A 71 0.20 -11.16 -3.42
N ASN A 72 0.86 -11.55 -2.33
CA ASN A 72 1.39 -12.88 -2.12
C ASN A 72 0.67 -13.51 -0.94
N VAL A 73 0.26 -14.77 -1.07
CA VAL A 73 -0.19 -15.57 0.08
C VAL A 73 1.07 -16.17 0.70
N ILE A 74 1.39 -15.72 1.91
CA ILE A 74 2.44 -16.27 2.75
C ILE A 74 1.77 -17.30 3.66
N GLY A 75 2.07 -18.58 3.49
CA GLY A 75 1.60 -19.60 4.43
C GLY A 75 2.30 -19.42 5.78
N GLU A 76 1.66 -19.86 6.87
CA GLU A 76 2.43 -20.31 8.04
C GLU A 76 3.39 -21.38 7.52
N GLY A 77 4.71 -21.18 7.68
CA GLY A 77 5.75 -21.92 6.94
C GLY A 77 5.36 -23.35 6.57
N GLY A 78 5.23 -23.60 5.27
CA GLY A 78 4.90 -24.92 4.76
C GLY A 78 5.93 -25.94 5.21
N GLU A 79 5.46 -26.90 6.01
CA GLU A 79 6.03 -28.24 6.15
C GLU A 79 5.80 -29.04 4.87
#